data_AF-A0A8X6V0H8-F1
#
_entry.id   AF-A0A8X6V0H8-F1
#
_cell.length_a   1.000
_cell.length_b   1.000
_cell.length_c   1.000
_cell.angle_alpha   90.00
_cell.angle_beta   90.00
_cell.angle_gamma   90.00
#
_symmetry.space_group_name_H-M   'P 1'
#
loop_
_entity.id
_entity.type
_entity.pdbx_description
1 polymer ?
#
loop_
_entity_poly.entity_id
_entity_poly.type
_entity_poly.pdbx_seq_one_letter_code
_entity_poly.pdbx_strand_id
1 'polypeptide(L)'
;MYPKIKFSFFLRKGIYPYEYVDNFQKFSEIALPPASAFYSTLSGEHVSAEDYEHAKNVWSTFKIKSLGEHHDLYVASDVLLLADVFENFRKNMS
;
A
#
# COMPACT_ATOMS: atom_id res chain seq x y z
N MET A 1 -6.81 -17.66 10.56
CA MET A 1 -7.49 -17.26 9.31
C MET A 1 -7.70 -15.75 9.39
N TYR A 2 -7.00 -14.95 8.56
CA TYR A 2 -7.26 -13.51 8.53
C TYR A 2 -8.69 -13.28 8.03
N PRO A 3 -9.44 -12.30 8.58
CA PRO A 3 -10.79 -12.00 8.11
C PRO A 3 -10.74 -11.75 6.60
N LYS A 4 -11.66 -12.36 5.83
CA LYS A 4 -11.70 -12.23 4.35
C LYS A 4 -11.63 -10.76 3.87
N ILE A 5 -12.19 -9.85 4.66
CA ILE A 5 -12.18 -8.39 4.42
C ILE A 5 -10.75 -7.81 4.45
N LYS A 6 -9.87 -8.30 5.34
CA LYS A 6 -8.47 -7.84 5.37
C LYS A 6 -7.69 -8.38 4.17
N PHE A 7 -8.02 -9.59 3.71
CA PHE A 7 -7.36 -10.21 2.57
C PHE A 7 -7.64 -9.47 1.25
N SER A 8 -8.86 -8.95 1.04
CA SER A 8 -9.19 -8.22 -0.19
C SER A 8 -8.38 -6.93 -0.40
N PHE A 9 -7.85 -6.32 0.66
CA PHE A 9 -6.96 -5.16 0.53
C PHE A 9 -5.60 -5.52 -0.08
N PHE A 10 -5.17 -6.77 0.06
CA PHE A 10 -3.90 -7.26 -0.47
C PHE A 10 -4.00 -7.82 -1.89
N LEU A 11 -5.20 -7.91 -2.49
CA LEU A 11 -5.41 -8.50 -3.82
C LEU A 11 -5.20 -7.52 -4.97
N ARG A 12 -4.91 -6.24 -4.68
CA ARG A 12 -4.63 -5.18 -5.65
C ARG A 12 -3.32 -4.49 -5.29
N LYS A 13 -2.71 -3.82 -6.28
CA LYS A 13 -1.53 -3.00 -6.07
C LYS A 13 -1.78 -1.99 -4.94
N GLY A 14 -0.88 -1.95 -3.96
CA GLY A 14 -0.93 -0.97 -2.88
C GLY A 14 -0.70 0.46 -3.41
N ILE A 15 -1.28 1.44 -2.72
CA ILE A 15 -1.13 2.86 -3.05
C ILE A 15 -0.19 3.49 -2.03
N TYR A 16 0.91 4.09 -2.49
CA TYR A 16 1.96 4.62 -1.62
C TYR A 16 2.50 5.95 -2.17
N PRO A 17 2.70 6.99 -1.34
CA PRO A 17 3.16 8.30 -1.79
C PRO A 17 4.69 8.35 -1.79
N TYR A 18 5.32 7.77 -2.82
CA TYR A 18 6.78 7.61 -2.91
C TYR A 18 7.53 8.93 -2.84
N GLU A 19 7.06 9.91 -3.58
CA GLU A 19 7.66 11.24 -3.69
C GLU A 19 7.50 12.06 -2.41
N TYR A 20 6.48 11.78 -1.62
CA TYR A 20 6.22 12.48 -0.37
C TYR A 20 7.08 11.97 0.79
N VAL A 21 7.40 10.67 0.80
CA VAL A 21 8.24 10.04 1.83
C VAL A 21 9.71 10.16 1.42
N ASP A 22 10.20 11.39 1.44
CA ASP A 22 11.57 11.75 1.05
C ASP A 22 12.58 11.70 2.20
N ASN A 23 12.10 11.54 3.44
CA ASN A 23 12.93 11.47 4.64
C ASN A 23 12.28 10.62 5.75
N PHE A 24 13.08 10.21 6.74
CA PHE A 24 12.60 9.35 7.83
C PHE A 24 11.64 10.05 8.79
N GLN A 25 11.70 11.38 8.92
CA GLN A 25 10.81 12.12 9.81
C GLN A 25 9.35 11.98 9.36
N LYS A 26 9.10 11.81 8.06
CA LYS A 26 7.76 11.54 7.50
C LYS A 26 7.09 10.31 8.07
N PHE A 27 7.84 9.27 8.47
CA PHE A 27 7.24 8.08 9.07
C PHE A 27 6.56 8.33 10.41
N SER A 28 6.92 9.43 11.10
CA SER A 28 6.30 9.82 12.37
C SER A 28 4.99 10.58 12.18
N GLU A 29 4.61 10.93 10.94
CA GLU A 29 3.34 11.61 10.67
C GLU A 29 2.16 10.69 10.96
N ILE A 30 1.18 11.22 11.69
CA ILE A 30 0.04 10.45 12.23
C ILE A 30 -1.22 10.52 11.35
N ALA A 31 -1.10 11.11 10.17
CA ALA A 31 -2.20 11.30 9.24
C ALA A 31 -1.82 10.74 7.86
N LEU A 32 -2.81 10.24 7.13
CA LEU A 32 -2.64 9.91 5.73
C LEU A 32 -2.38 11.22 4.95
N PRO A 33 -1.33 11.29 4.10
CA PRO A 33 -1.07 12.47 3.28
C PRO A 33 -2.26 12.79 2.37
N PRO A 34 -2.42 14.06 1.94
CA PRO A 34 -3.47 14.43 0.99
C PRO A 34 -3.26 13.74 -0.37
N ALA A 35 -4.32 13.57 -1.16
CA ALA A 35 -4.25 12.94 -2.48
C ALA A 35 -3.22 13.60 -3.42
N SER A 36 -2.99 14.92 -3.29
CA SER A 36 -1.97 15.65 -4.05
C SER A 36 -0.54 15.16 -3.79
N ALA A 37 -0.28 14.55 -2.62
CA ALA A 37 1.00 13.97 -2.26
C ALA A 37 1.25 12.58 -2.90
N PHE A 38 0.25 11.99 -3.56
CA PHE A 38 0.37 10.72 -4.28
C PHE A 38 0.57 10.95 -5.79
N TYR A 39 1.36 11.95 -6.15
CA TYR A 39 1.76 12.19 -7.53
C TYR A 39 2.90 11.24 -7.91
N SER A 40 2.70 10.42 -8.93
CA SER A 40 3.71 9.48 -9.43
C SER A 40 4.51 10.14 -10.56
N THR A 41 5.77 10.43 -10.31
CA THR A 41 6.70 10.96 -11.32
C THR A 41 6.96 9.98 -12.46
N LEU A 42 6.85 8.68 -12.19
CA LEU A 42 7.04 7.61 -13.18
C LEU A 42 5.92 7.57 -14.22
N SER A 43 4.67 7.80 -13.79
CA SER A 43 3.50 7.84 -14.69
C SER A 43 3.12 9.26 -15.11
N GLY A 44 3.59 10.29 -14.40
CA GLY A 44 3.23 11.68 -14.61
C GLY A 44 1.82 12.03 -14.13
N GLU A 45 1.20 11.18 -13.32
CA GLU A 45 -0.22 11.26 -12.94
C GLU A 45 -0.42 11.34 -11.43
N HIS A 46 -1.51 12.00 -11.01
CA HIS A 46 -2.00 11.94 -9.65
C HIS A 46 -2.76 10.65 -9.39
N VAL A 47 -2.84 10.24 -8.12
CA VAL A 47 -3.72 9.15 -7.69
C VAL A 47 -5.17 9.40 -8.12
N SER A 48 -5.84 8.35 -8.59
CA SER A 48 -7.27 8.38 -8.88
C SER A 48 -8.09 8.58 -7.59
N ALA A 49 -9.33 9.06 -7.73
CA ALA A 49 -10.23 9.19 -6.58
C ALA A 49 -10.52 7.82 -5.96
N GLU A 50 -10.71 6.76 -6.76
CA GLU A 50 -10.95 5.42 -6.25
C GLU A 50 -9.74 4.85 -5.48
N ASP A 51 -8.53 5.12 -5.96
CA ASP A 51 -7.30 4.64 -5.31
C ASP A 51 -7.00 5.37 -4.01
N TYR A 52 -7.27 6.68 -3.97
CA TYR A 52 -7.15 7.41 -2.73
C TYR A 52 -8.21 6.99 -1.71
N GLU A 53 -9.44 6.69 -2.14
CA GLU A 53 -10.48 6.14 -1.27
C GLU A 53 -10.05 4.78 -0.70
N HIS A 54 -9.41 3.95 -1.52
CA HIS A 54 -8.85 2.69 -1.06
C HIS A 54 -7.76 2.89 0.00
N ALA A 55 -6.83 3.84 -0.20
CA ALA A 55 -5.81 4.16 0.80
C ALA A 55 -6.42 4.60 2.14
N LYS A 56 -7.47 5.44 2.11
CA LYS A 56 -8.23 5.82 3.31
C LYS A 56 -8.89 4.60 3.99
N ASN A 57 -9.47 3.70 3.21
CA ASN A 57 -10.09 2.48 3.74
C ASN A 57 -9.05 1.55 4.39
N VAL A 58 -7.87 1.39 3.80
CA VAL A 58 -6.74 0.64 4.40
C VAL A 58 -6.34 1.29 5.72
N TRP A 59 -6.09 2.61 5.72
CA TRP A 59 -5.69 3.35 6.91
C TRP A 59 -6.67 3.16 8.08
N SER A 60 -7.96 3.30 7.81
CA SER A 60 -9.02 3.10 8.81
C SER A 60 -9.16 1.64 9.25
N THR A 61 -9.20 0.70 8.30
CA THR A 61 -9.44 -0.73 8.57
C THR A 61 -8.33 -1.37 9.41
N PHE A 62 -7.08 -1.02 9.12
CA PHE A 62 -5.92 -1.52 9.87
C PHE A 62 -5.58 -0.67 11.09
N LYS A 63 -6.34 0.43 11.33
CA LYS A 63 -6.14 1.36 12.45
C LYS A 63 -4.72 1.90 12.51
N ILE A 64 -4.20 2.25 11.33
CA ILE A 64 -2.85 2.76 11.14
C ILE A 64 -2.68 4.06 11.90
N LYS A 65 -1.62 4.16 12.68
CA LYS A 65 -1.34 5.32 13.55
C LYS A 65 -0.27 6.24 13.01
N SER A 66 0.55 5.75 12.07
CA SER A 66 1.62 6.54 11.48
C SER A 66 1.88 6.13 10.03
N LEU A 67 2.51 7.03 9.29
CA LEU A 67 2.94 6.74 7.93
C LEU A 67 4.01 5.62 7.88
N GLY A 68 4.77 5.43 8.97
CA GLY A 68 5.63 4.27 9.17
C GLY A 68 4.86 2.95 9.22
N GLU A 69 3.78 2.88 10.01
CA GLU A 69 2.94 1.67 10.03
C GLU A 69 2.27 1.41 8.67
N HIS A 70 1.91 2.48 7.94
CA HIS A 70 1.42 2.35 6.56
C HIS A 70 2.49 1.81 5.61
N HIS A 71 3.72 2.28 5.73
CA HIS A 71 4.87 1.80 4.97
C HIS A 71 5.14 0.32 5.23
N ASP A 72 5.20 -0.09 6.50
CA ASP A 72 5.43 -1.49 6.87
C ASP A 72 4.36 -2.40 6.31
N LEU A 73 3.09 -1.97 6.37
CA LEU A 73 1.98 -2.71 5.78
C LEU A 73 2.11 -2.80 4.25
N TYR A 74 2.45 -1.70 3.58
CA TYR A 74 2.65 -1.68 2.13
C TYR A 74 3.76 -2.66 1.71
N VAL A 75 4.92 -2.61 2.36
CA VAL A 75 6.07 -3.48 2.06
C VAL A 75 5.72 -4.95 2.32
N ALA A 76 5.08 -5.26 3.45
CA ALA A 76 4.65 -6.62 3.74
C ALA A 76 3.67 -7.15 2.68
N SER A 77 2.75 -6.29 2.21
CA SER A 77 1.78 -6.65 1.17
C SER A 77 2.45 -6.97 -0.16
N ASP A 78 3.40 -6.13 -0.59
CA ASP A 78 4.14 -6.29 -1.83
C ASP A 78 4.96 -7.58 -1.83
N VAL A 79 5.66 -7.87 -0.72
CA VAL A 79 6.43 -9.11 -0.54
C VAL A 79 5.52 -10.35 -0.59
N LEU A 80 4.37 -10.31 0.08
CA LEU A 80 3.42 -11.43 0.06
C LEU A 80 2.83 -11.67 -1.34
N LEU A 81 2.50 -10.60 -2.07
CA LEU A 81 2.02 -10.68 -3.44
C LEU A 81 3.07 -11.28 -4.38
N LEU A 82 4.32 -10.80 -4.31
CA LEU A 82 5.42 -11.37 -5.07
C LEU A 82 5.63 -12.85 -4.72
N ALA A 83 5.65 -13.20 -3.44
CA ALA A 83 5.82 -14.57 -2.99
C ALA A 83 4.73 -15.50 -3.53
N ASP A 84 3.46 -15.07 -3.54
CA ASP A 84 2.36 -15.85 -4.12
C ASP A 84 2.54 -16.08 -5.63
N VAL A 85 2.94 -15.04 -6.37
CA VAL A 85 3.25 -15.15 -7.81
C VAL A 85 4.38 -16.16 -8.06
N PHE A 86 5.47 -16.07 -7.30
CA PHE A 86 6.60 -17.00 -7.44
C PHE A 86 6.25 -18.44 -7.08
N GLU A 87 5.48 -18.65 -6.01
CA GLU A 87 5.03 -19.98 -5.60
C GLU A 87 4.08 -20.61 -6.62
N ASN A 88 3.19 -19.82 -7.21
CA ASN A 88 2.30 -20.28 -8.28
C ASN A 88 3.09 -20.62 -9.55
N PHE A 89 4.08 -19.81 -9.91
CA PHE A 89 4.98 -20.11 -11.05
C PHE A 89 5.74 -21.41 -10.83
N ARG A 90 6.27 -21.66 -9.63
CA ARG A 90 6.98 -22.89 -9.26
C ARG A 90 6.09 -24.14 -9.36
N LYS A 91 4.82 -24.04 -8.96
CA LYS A 91 3.85 -25.16 -9.02
C LYS A 91 3.36 -25.48 -10.43
N ASN A 92 3.27 -24.46 -11.29
CA ASN A 92 2.71 -24.60 -12.64
C ASN A 92 3.77 -24.91 -13.71
N MET A 93 5.06 -24.87 -13.36
CA MET A 93 6.18 -25.23 -14.26
C MET A 93 6.83 -26.60 -13.95
N SER A 94 6.21 -27.41 -13.08
CA SER A 94 6.57 -28.82 -12.85
C SER A 94 5.44 -29.72 -13.31
#